data_AF-A0A365ZIY8-F1
#
_entry.id   AF-A0A365ZIY8-F1
#
_cell.length_a   1.000
_cell.length_b   1.000
_cell.length_c   1.000
_cell.angle_alpha   90.00
_cell.angle_beta   90.00
_cell.angle_gamma   90.00
#
_symmetry.space_group_name_H-M   'P 1'
#
loop_
_entity.id
_entity.type
_entity.pdbx_description
1 polymer ?
#
loop_
_entity_poly.entity_id
_entity_poly.type
_entity_poly.pdbx_seq_one_letter_code
_entity_poly.pdbx_strand_id
1 'polypeptide(L)'
;MLAEVRGNLTRITDILNDPAEAISDVGTGEAGVAALSDRLGEFGDEWSYGIGRIGEFARSAAEILTQVERQFDELDLSLAEELQAANEGS
;
A
#
# COMPACT_ATOMS: atom_id res chain seq x y z
N MET A 1 1.11 -8.76 9.75
CA MET A 1 1.28 -8.74 8.29
C MET A 1 0.00 -8.39 7.52
N LEU A 2 -0.97 -9.28 7.28
CA LEU A 2 -2.18 -8.92 6.49
C LEU A 2 -3.04 -7.81 7.12
N ALA A 3 -3.19 -7.82 8.45
CA ALA A 3 -3.90 -6.77 9.17
C ALA A 3 -3.20 -5.40 9.08
N GLU A 4 -1.87 -5.41 8.99
CA GLU A 4 -1.02 -4.22 8.88
C GLU A 4 -1.05 -3.67 7.45
N VAL A 5 -0.98 -4.56 6.46
CA VAL A 5 -1.25 -4.27 5.03
C VAL A 5 -2.59 -3.57 4.86
N ARG A 6 -3.65 -4.16 5.44
CA ARG A 6 -4.99 -3.57 5.39
C ARG A 6 -5.04 -2.20 6.07
N GLY A 7 -4.43 -2.06 7.25
CA GLY A 7 -4.39 -0.78 7.97
C GLY A 7 -3.67 0.32 7.19
N ASN A 8 -2.55 -0.01 6.53
CA ASN A 8 -1.81 0.93 5.69
C ASN A 8 -2.63 1.38 4.46
N LEU A 9 -3.34 0.46 3.81
CA LEU A 9 -4.22 0.77 2.68
C LEU A 9 -5.38 1.67 3.09
N THR A 10 -6.05 1.40 4.23
CA THR A 10 -7.11 2.28 4.75
C THR A 10 -6.58 3.68 5.03
N ARG A 11 -5.42 3.80 5.69
CA ARG A 11 -4.83 5.10 6.00
C ARG A 11 -4.44 5.89 4.75
N ILE A 12 -3.99 5.22 3.70
CA ILE A 12 -3.72 5.83 2.39
C ILE A 12 -5.02 6.37 1.79
N THR A 13 -6.11 5.61 1.87
CA THR A 13 -7.42 6.07 1.38
C THR A 13 -7.84 7.36 2.10
N ASP A 14 -7.65 7.44 3.42
CA ASP A 14 -7.94 8.64 4.19
C ASP A 14 -7.08 9.83 3.72
N ILE A 15 -5.76 9.64 3.58
CA ILE A 15 -4.82 10.69 3.10
C ILE A 15 -5.19 11.19 1.69
N LEU A 16 -5.75 10.34 0.83
CA LEU A 16 -6.12 10.73 -0.52
C LEU A 16 -7.52 11.36 -0.63
N ASN A 17 -8.45 10.98 0.25
CA ASN A 17 -9.82 11.46 0.21
C ASN A 17 -9.98 12.80 0.95
N ASP A 18 -9.35 12.97 2.11
CA ASP A 18 -9.48 14.19 2.92
C ASP A 18 -9.14 15.48 2.13
N PRO A 19 -8.05 15.54 1.33
CA PRO A 19 -7.72 16.73 0.56
C PRO A 19 -8.71 16.96 -0.60
N ALA A 20 -9.20 15.87 -1.21
CA ALA A 20 -10.14 15.91 -2.33
C ALA A 20 -11.52 16.40 -1.89
N GLU A 21 -12.01 15.92 -0.75
CA GLU A 21 -13.25 16.40 -0.12
C GLU A 21 -13.11 17.88 0.26
N ALA A 22 -11.97 18.26 0.85
CA ALA A 22 -11.76 19.65 1.25
C ALA A 22 -11.66 20.62 0.06
N ILE A 23 -11.16 20.20 -1.11
CA ILE A 23 -11.26 21.01 -2.35
C ILE A 23 -12.72 21.11 -2.82
N SER A 24 -13.48 20.02 -2.74
CA SER A 24 -14.89 20.01 -3.13
C SER A 24 -15.74 20.94 -2.25
N ASP A 25 -15.39 21.05 -0.96
CA ASP A 25 -16.08 21.88 0.03
C ASP A 25 -15.72 23.38 -0.06
N VAL A 26 -14.61 23.73 -0.71
CA VAL A 26 -14.34 25.10 -1.17
C VAL A 26 -15.28 25.37 -2.34
N GLY A 27 -16.56 25.59 -2.01
CA GLY A 27 -17.60 25.87 -2.98
C GLY A 27 -17.28 27.10 -3.84
N THR A 28 -18.02 27.24 -4.94
CA THR A 28 -17.88 28.31 -5.95
C THR A 28 -18.15 29.74 -5.43
N GLY A 29 -18.32 29.92 -4.11
CA GLY A 29 -18.68 31.17 -3.46
C GLY A 29 -17.52 31.73 -2.64
N GLU A 30 -17.09 32.94 -2.99
CA GLU A 30 -16.27 33.87 -2.19
C GLU A 30 -14.83 33.48 -1.80
N ALA A 31 -14.34 32.29 -2.13
CA ALA A 31 -12.90 32.04 -2.09
C ALA A 31 -12.20 32.87 -3.19
N GLY A 32 -11.60 34.00 -2.82
CA GLY A 32 -10.75 34.76 -3.73
C GLY A 32 -9.61 33.88 -4.27
N VAL A 33 -9.08 34.22 -5.45
CA VAL A 33 -8.04 33.45 -6.18
C VAL A 33 -6.85 33.05 -5.29
N ALA A 34 -6.48 33.88 -4.31
CA ALA A 34 -5.44 33.57 -3.34
C ALA A 34 -5.78 32.38 -2.43
N ALA A 35 -6.97 32.35 -1.84
CA ALA A 35 -7.41 31.26 -0.96
C ALA A 35 -7.53 29.92 -1.73
N LEU A 36 -7.96 29.98 -2.99
CA LEU A 36 -7.98 28.80 -3.86
C LEU A 36 -6.56 28.32 -4.20
N SER A 37 -5.64 29.25 -4.48
CA SER A 37 -4.24 28.92 -4.77
C SER A 37 -3.53 28.26 -3.59
N ASP A 38 -3.75 28.78 -2.38
CA ASP A 38 -3.17 28.19 -1.16
C ASP A 38 -3.72 26.79 -0.93
N ARG A 39 -5.04 26.59 -1.05
CA ARG A 39 -5.66 25.27 -0.86
C ARG A 39 -5.25 24.26 -1.94
N LEU A 40 -5.08 24.70 -3.19
CA LEU A 40 -4.55 23.85 -4.27
C LEU A 40 -3.10 23.44 -4.02
N GLY A 41 -2.28 24.33 -3.44
CA GLY A 41 -0.91 24.01 -3.03
C GLY A 41 -0.89 22.93 -1.93
N GLU A 42 -1.68 23.14 -0.87
CA GLU A 42 -1.81 22.20 0.24
C GLU A 42 -2.33 20.82 -0.22
N PHE A 43 -3.32 20.82 -1.11
CA PHE A 43 -3.80 19.60 -1.76
C PHE A 43 -2.68 18.91 -2.55
N GLY A 44 -1.93 19.65 -3.35
CA GLY A 44 -0.82 19.09 -4.13
C GLY A 44 0.21 18.38 -3.26
N ASP A 45 0.57 19.00 -2.13
CA ASP A 45 1.53 18.46 -1.18
C ASP A 45 1.00 17.19 -0.48
N GLU A 46 -0.23 17.22 0.03
CA GLU A 46 -0.87 16.06 0.69
C GLU A 46 -1.09 14.89 -0.28
N TRP A 47 -1.51 15.18 -1.52
CA TRP A 47 -1.75 14.18 -2.54
C TRP A 47 -0.45 13.54 -3.04
N SER A 48 0.60 14.35 -3.25
CA SER A 48 1.94 13.86 -3.59
C SER A 48 2.49 12.94 -2.49
N TYR A 49 2.30 13.32 -1.22
CA TYR A 49 2.65 12.48 -0.09
C TYR A 49 1.87 11.14 -0.09
N GLY A 50 0.55 11.19 -0.27
CA GLY A 50 -0.31 10.00 -0.33
C GLY A 50 0.12 9.02 -1.43
N ILE A 51 0.40 9.51 -2.64
CA ILE A 51 0.91 8.71 -3.76
C ILE A 51 2.29 8.10 -3.44
N GLY A 52 3.18 8.86 -2.78
CA GLY A 52 4.46 8.34 -2.32
C GLY A 52 4.29 7.16 -1.35
N ARG A 53 3.38 7.30 -0.38
CA ARG A 53 3.05 6.24 0.60
C ARG A 53 2.46 5.00 -0.07
N ILE A 54 1.66 5.14 -1.12
CA ILE A 54 1.20 4.01 -1.94
C ILE A 54 2.38 3.26 -2.55
N GLY A 55 3.33 3.99 -3.14
CA GLY A 55 4.51 3.39 -3.76
C GLY A 55 5.37 2.60 -2.77
N GLU A 56 5.60 3.15 -1.58
CA GLU A 56 6.30 2.45 -0.50
C GLU A 56 5.57 1.19 -0.07
N PHE A 57 4.25 1.28 0.11
CA PHE A 57 3.43 0.14 0.51
C PHE A 57 3.42 -0.96 -0.54
N ALA A 58 3.20 -0.63 -1.81
CA ALA A 58 3.19 -1.59 -2.90
C ALA A 58 4.53 -2.33 -3.02
N ARG A 59 5.65 -1.63 -2.82
CA ARG A 59 6.99 -2.24 -2.79
C ARG A 59 7.13 -3.23 -1.63
N SER A 60 6.76 -2.83 -0.43
CA SER A 60 6.84 -3.71 0.75
C SER A 60 5.93 -4.94 0.61
N ALA A 61 4.72 -4.77 0.07
CA ALA A 61 3.81 -5.88 -0.21
C ALA A 61 4.41 -6.86 -1.24
N ALA A 62 5.04 -6.36 -2.30
CA ALA A 62 5.72 -7.19 -3.29
C ALA A 62 6.88 -7.99 -2.66
N GLU A 63 7.71 -7.34 -1.83
CA GLU A 63 8.81 -8.02 -1.11
C GLU A 63 8.32 -9.15 -0.20
N ILE A 64 7.21 -8.92 0.51
CA ILE A 64 6.57 -9.94 1.34
C ILE A 64 6.07 -11.10 0.48
N LEU A 65 5.41 -10.83 -0.63
CA LEU A 65 4.91 -11.87 -1.54
C LEU A 65 6.06 -12.73 -2.08
N THR A 66 7.17 -12.11 -2.48
CA THR A 66 8.39 -12.83 -2.89
C THR A 66 8.95 -13.71 -1.76
N GLN A 67 8.93 -13.23 -0.51
CA GLN A 67 9.37 -14.03 0.63
C GLN A 67 8.45 -15.21 0.92
N VAL A 68 7.13 -15.05 0.71
CA VAL A 68 6.15 -16.13 0.85
C VAL A 68 6.38 -17.17 -0.23
N GLU A 69 6.51 -16.76 -1.50
CA GLU A 69 6.82 -17.66 -2.63
C GLU A 69 8.06 -18.51 -2.34
N ARG A 70 9.17 -17.88 -1.95
CA ARG A 70 10.41 -18.60 -1.61
C ARG A 70 10.22 -19.62 -0.49
N GLN A 71 9.48 -19.28 0.57
CA GLN A 71 9.23 -20.19 1.68
C GLN A 71 8.37 -21.39 1.25
N PHE A 72 7.41 -21.18 0.34
CA PHE A 72 6.64 -22.29 -0.22
C PHE A 72 7.52 -23.20 -1.08
N ASP A 73 8.39 -22.65 -1.92
CA ASP A 73 9.33 -23.44 -2.73
C ASP A 73 10.28 -24.28 -1.85
N GLU A 74 10.80 -23.69 -0.77
CA GLU A 74 11.65 -24.38 0.22
C GLU A 74 10.89 -25.52 0.93
N LEU A 75 9.63 -25.28 1.31
CA LEU A 75 8.77 -26.29 1.92
C LEU A 75 8.44 -27.43 0.95
N ASP A 76 8.13 -27.12 -0.30
CA ASP A 76 7.84 -28.13 -1.33
C ASP A 76 9.06 -29.01 -1.61
N LEU A 77 10.26 -28.40 -1.71
CA LEU A 77 11.50 -29.16 -1.89
C LEU A 77 11.77 -30.07 -0.68
N SER A 78 11.68 -29.54 0.54
CA SER A 78 11.89 -30.31 1.76
C SER A 78 10.89 -31.47 1.87
N LEU A 79 9.63 -31.26 1.49
CA LEU A 79 8.62 -32.31 1.47
C LEU A 79 8.96 -33.40 0.44
N ALA A 80 9.43 -33.02 -0.76
CA ALA A 80 9.83 -33.98 -1.78
C ALA A 80 11.03 -34.83 -1.33
N GLU A 81 12.02 -34.22 -0.68
CA GLU A 81 13.19 -34.92 -0.12
C GLU A 81 12.79 -35.94 0.96
N GLU A 82 11.92 -35.55 1.90
CA GLU A 82 11.42 -36.44 2.95
C GLU A 82 10.62 -37.62 2.37
N LEU A 83 9.78 -37.37 1.36
CA LEU A 83 9.04 -38.42 0.66
C LEU A 83 9.97 -39.38 -0.09
N GLN A 84 11.04 -38.87 -0.72
CA GLN A 84 12.02 -39.71 -1.39
C GLN A 84 12.80 -40.57 -0.38
N ALA A 85 13.27 -39.98 0.72
CA ALA A 85 13.96 -40.70 1.78
C ALA A 85 13.10 -41.81 2.40
N ALA A 86 11.80 -41.56 2.61
CA ALA A 86 10.86 -42.57 3.10
C ALA A 86 10.65 -43.73 2.11
N ASN A 87 10.66 -43.46 0.80
CA ASN A 87 10.54 -44.47 -0.24
C ASN A 87 11.83 -45.30 -0.43
N GLU A 88 13.00 -44.71 -0.24
CA GLU A 88 14.29 -45.42 -0.35
C GLU A 88 14.62 -46.27 0.89
N GLY A 89 14.02 -45.94 2.04
CA GLY A 89 14.16 -46.70 3.30
C GLY A 89 13.17 -47.85 3.50
N SER A 90 12.24 -48.08 2.56
CA SER A 90 11.24 -49.17 2.55
C SER A 90 11.63 -50.29 1.59
#